data_AF-E5A027-F1
#
_entry.id   AF-E5A027-F1
#
_cell.length_a   1.000
_cell.length_b   1.000
_cell.length_c   1.000
_cell.angle_alpha   90.00
_cell.angle_beta   90.00
_cell.angle_gamma   90.00
#
_symmetry.space_group_name_H-M   'P 1'
#
loop_
_entity.id
_entity.type
_entity.pdbx_description
1 polymer ?
#
loop_
_entity_poly.entity_id
_entity_poly.type
_entity_poly.pdbx_seq_one_letter_code
_entity_poly.pdbx_strand_id
1 'polypeptide(L)'
;MDTLLMAPTEQRTADKRFRLSWTKKTVPLKNSVLFSKAKHSQEWHQNIEATSGVLHPSDSKFSYAALQNHTDSYLQRKGKLSQADTDLRLRILVEGHEPRSIAIAAVSHVMTAKTLRSLLSSELNVAQVSYWGLDTWLQCLIAANHGNPASVTDFEASWARMLLPYASHGASAAGLYIQGIYATMRQSNVSNLDSLPEFGVLLRRAFTDYAAQLEGFRVRYEWKAAREATSWLEDLKITAAMKQSAGVTSAERLFDAFFPVWRIWASWKPDVKRLARLAISKGQIQ
;
A
#
# COMPACT_ATOMS: atom_id res chain seq x y z
N MET A 1 40.26 24.94 -24.66
CA MET A 1 40.91 24.19 -23.57
C MET A 1 40.27 24.68 -22.29
N ASP A 2 39.05 24.21 -22.00
CA ASP A 2 38.30 24.57 -20.79
C ASP A 2 37.79 23.29 -20.15
N THR A 3 38.39 22.97 -19.02
CA THR A 3 38.20 21.72 -18.28
C THR A 3 37.04 21.91 -17.30
N LEU A 4 35.85 21.43 -17.67
CA LEU A 4 34.70 21.36 -16.78
C LEU A 4 34.89 20.21 -15.79
N LEU A 5 35.40 20.54 -14.60
CA LEU A 5 35.45 19.67 -13.43
C LEU A 5 34.01 19.38 -12.95
N MET A 6 33.52 18.16 -13.19
CA MET A 6 32.33 17.65 -12.52
C MET A 6 32.71 17.13 -11.12
N ALA A 7 31.97 17.57 -10.11
CA ALA A 7 32.13 17.13 -8.73
C ALA A 7 31.75 15.65 -8.55
N PRO A 8 32.37 14.93 -7.59
CA PRO A 8 32.06 13.53 -7.33
C PRO A 8 30.69 13.40 -6.67
N THR A 9 29.89 12.46 -7.16
CA THR A 9 28.61 12.08 -6.58
C THR A 9 28.87 11.11 -5.42
N GLU A 10 29.20 11.65 -4.24
CA GLU A 10 29.25 10.86 -3.01
C GLU A 10 28.12 11.23 -2.05
N GLN A 11 27.60 10.17 -1.43
CA GLN A 11 26.71 10.12 -0.28
C GLN A 11 25.26 10.55 -0.51
N ARG A 12 24.47 9.56 -0.96
CA ARG A 12 23.09 9.40 -0.49
C ARG A 12 23.10 9.48 1.04
N THR A 13 22.63 10.62 1.55
CA THR A 13 22.19 10.81 2.91
C THR A 13 21.24 9.68 3.26
N ALA A 14 21.63 8.86 4.24
CA ALA A 14 20.70 8.01 4.96
C ALA A 14 19.58 8.92 5.45
N ASP A 15 18.37 8.69 4.94
CA ASP A 15 17.14 9.33 5.35
C ASP A 15 16.90 8.93 6.81
N LYS A 16 17.58 9.62 7.74
CA LYS A 16 17.29 9.63 9.17
C LYS A 16 15.95 10.34 9.32
N ARG A 17 14.88 9.64 8.95
CA ARG A 17 13.53 10.04 9.34
C ARG A 17 13.54 10.16 10.85
N PHE A 18 13.14 11.35 11.28
CA PHE A 18 12.98 11.75 12.66
C PHE A 18 12.25 10.67 13.45
N ARG A 19 13.00 9.81 14.14
CA ARG A 19 12.54 9.28 15.42
C ARG A 19 12.42 10.49 16.32
N LEU A 20 11.24 11.08 16.40
CA LEU A 20 10.87 11.93 17.52
C LEU A 20 10.93 11.03 18.75
N SER A 21 12.11 10.93 19.35
CA SER A 21 12.27 10.39 20.69
C SER A 21 11.43 11.29 21.58
N TRP A 22 10.29 10.77 22.01
CA TRP A 22 9.52 11.34 23.11
C TRP A 22 10.42 11.31 24.35
N THR A 23 11.25 12.33 24.51
CA THR A 23 11.93 12.61 25.77
C THR A 23 10.83 12.97 26.77
N LYS A 24 10.46 11.97 27.56
CA LYS A 24 9.56 12.07 28.71
C LYS A 24 10.09 13.15 29.66
N LYS A 25 9.64 14.40 29.49
CA LYS A 25 9.65 15.38 30.58
C LYS A 25 8.57 14.96 31.57
N THR A 26 8.98 14.20 32.58
CA THR A 26 8.15 13.87 33.74
C THR A 26 7.97 15.13 34.59
N VAL A 27 6.93 15.90 34.30
CA VAL A 27 6.40 16.91 35.23
C VAL A 27 5.48 16.16 36.21
N PRO A 28 5.80 16.12 37.52
CA PRO A 28 4.97 15.40 38.49
C PRO A 28 3.72 16.23 38.80
N LEU A 29 2.64 15.98 38.06
CA LEU A 29 1.34 16.55 38.37
C LEU A 29 0.68 15.72 39.50
N LYS A 30 0.66 16.30 40.71
CA LYS A 30 -0.18 15.87 41.84
C LYS A 30 -1.65 16.01 41.43
N ASN A 31 -2.22 14.99 40.80
CA ASN A 31 -3.65 14.63 40.81
C ASN A 31 -3.84 13.29 40.05
N SER A 32 -3.80 12.20 40.81
CA SER A 32 -3.68 10.79 40.38
C SER A 32 -4.88 10.17 39.64
N VAL A 33 -5.87 10.97 39.20
CA VAL A 33 -7.05 10.43 38.48
C VAL A 33 -6.82 10.36 36.96
N LEU A 34 -5.84 11.11 36.43
CA LEU A 34 -5.49 11.07 35.01
C LEU A 34 -4.55 9.91 34.62
N PHE A 35 -3.87 9.29 35.58
CA PHE A 35 -2.90 8.21 35.32
C PHE A 35 -3.53 6.86 34.96
N SER A 36 -4.80 6.60 35.30
CA SER A 36 -5.49 5.36 34.90
C SER A 36 -5.82 5.33 33.41
N LYS A 37 -6.00 6.49 32.78
CA LYS A 37 -6.45 6.59 31.38
C LYS A 37 -5.40 6.03 30.40
N ALA A 38 -4.13 6.39 30.60
CA ALA A 38 -3.02 5.89 29.79
C ALA A 38 -2.82 4.38 29.96
N LYS A 39 -3.01 3.87 31.19
CA LYS A 39 -2.84 2.46 31.51
C LYS A 39 -3.78 1.56 30.69
N HIS A 40 -5.05 1.93 30.55
CA HIS A 40 -6.02 1.12 29.80
C HIS A 40 -5.77 1.09 28.29
N SER A 41 -5.28 2.20 27.71
CA SER A 41 -4.89 2.24 26.29
C SER A 41 -3.73 1.30 26.03
N GLN A 42 -2.70 1.37 26.88
CA GLN A 42 -1.52 0.52 26.77
C GLN A 42 -1.85 -0.97 26.98
N GLU A 43 -2.70 -1.28 27.96
CA GLU A 43 -3.20 -2.64 28.19
C GLU A 43 -3.96 -3.18 26.96
N TRP A 44 -4.80 -2.35 26.33
CA TRP A 44 -5.48 -2.74 25.09
C TRP A 44 -4.48 -3.08 23.97
N HIS A 45 -3.48 -2.22 23.72
CA HIS A 45 -2.43 -2.48 22.72
C HIS A 45 -1.69 -3.79 22.99
N GLN A 46 -1.29 -4.02 24.25
CA GLN A 46 -0.59 -5.25 24.64
C GLN A 46 -1.46 -6.49 24.43
N ASN A 47 -2.76 -6.42 24.75
CA ASN A 47 -3.67 -7.54 24.60
C ASN A 47 -3.91 -7.90 23.13
N ILE A 48 -4.13 -6.92 22.25
CA ILE A 48 -4.34 -7.18 20.82
C ILE A 48 -3.06 -7.69 20.14
N GLU A 49 -1.90 -7.19 20.54
CA GLU A 49 -0.60 -7.64 20.04
C GLU A 49 -0.30 -9.07 20.50
N ALA A 50 -0.53 -9.39 21.78
CA ALA A 50 -0.37 -10.74 22.31
C ALA A 50 -1.33 -11.74 21.64
N THR A 51 -2.55 -11.32 21.32
CA THR A 51 -3.57 -12.18 20.71
C THR A 51 -3.32 -12.45 19.23
N SER A 52 -2.86 -11.43 18.49
CA SER A 52 -2.53 -11.57 17.07
C SER A 52 -1.22 -12.28 16.84
N GLY A 53 -0.23 -12.08 17.71
CA GLY A 53 1.11 -12.62 17.56
C GLY A 53 1.76 -12.14 16.26
N VAL A 54 2.08 -13.09 15.37
CA VAL A 54 2.66 -12.81 14.04
C VAL A 54 1.63 -12.90 12.91
N LEU A 55 0.36 -13.17 13.24
CA LEU A 55 -0.68 -13.35 12.23
C LEU A 55 -1.19 -12.01 11.72
N HIS A 56 -1.56 -12.00 10.44
CA HIS A 56 -2.18 -10.87 9.76
C HIS A 56 -3.63 -11.16 9.39
N PRO A 57 -4.46 -10.13 9.14
CA PRO A 57 -5.87 -10.30 8.74
C PRO A 57 -6.10 -11.24 7.54
N SER A 58 -5.14 -11.35 6.61
CA SER A 58 -5.21 -12.29 5.49
C SER A 58 -5.07 -13.76 5.88
N ASP A 59 -4.55 -14.05 7.07
CA ASP A 59 -4.25 -15.41 7.50
C ASP A 59 -5.51 -16.14 7.97
N SER A 60 -5.68 -17.39 7.54
CA SER A 60 -6.86 -18.21 7.87
C SER A 60 -7.06 -18.48 9.36
N LYS A 61 -6.00 -18.36 10.17
CA LYS A 61 -6.01 -18.57 11.62
C LYS A 61 -6.12 -17.27 12.42
N PHE A 62 -6.27 -16.12 11.75
CA PHE A 62 -6.34 -14.83 12.44
C PHE A 62 -7.58 -14.73 13.32
N SER A 63 -7.38 -14.46 14.61
CA SER A 63 -8.43 -14.59 15.64
C SER A 63 -9.22 -13.30 15.85
N TYR A 64 -10.06 -12.94 14.87
CA TYR A 64 -10.89 -11.72 14.91
C TYR A 64 -11.72 -11.57 16.19
N ALA A 65 -12.48 -12.61 16.58
CA ALA A 65 -13.37 -12.55 17.73
C ALA A 65 -12.62 -12.23 19.04
N ALA A 66 -11.42 -12.80 19.24
CA ALA A 66 -10.62 -12.54 20.42
C ALA A 66 -10.14 -11.07 20.47
N LEU A 67 -9.75 -10.50 19.33
CA LEU A 67 -9.36 -9.09 19.22
C LEU A 67 -10.54 -8.15 19.51
N GLN A 68 -11.73 -8.47 19.00
CA GLN A 68 -12.95 -7.71 19.21
C GLN A 68 -13.34 -7.67 20.70
N ASN A 69 -13.23 -8.81 21.40
CA ASN A 69 -13.49 -8.90 22.84
C ASN A 69 -12.59 -7.97 23.67
N HIS A 70 -11.33 -7.75 23.27
CA HIS A 70 -10.44 -6.80 23.95
C HIS A 70 -10.93 -5.36 23.81
N THR A 71 -11.44 -5.00 22.63
CA THR A 71 -12.05 -3.68 22.39
C THR A 71 -13.33 -3.51 23.20
N ASP A 72 -14.21 -4.51 23.22
CA ASP A 72 -15.44 -4.45 24.02
C ASP A 72 -15.14 -4.29 25.50
N SER A 73 -14.17 -5.06 26.02
CA SER A 73 -13.69 -4.94 27.41
C SER A 73 -13.10 -3.56 27.70
N TYR A 74 -12.33 -3.00 26.77
CA TYR A 74 -11.79 -1.65 26.88
C TYR A 74 -12.92 -0.61 26.97
N LEU A 75 -13.93 -0.70 26.11
CA LEU A 75 -15.05 0.25 26.05
C LEU A 75 -15.96 0.12 27.28
N GLN A 76 -16.25 -1.09 27.75
CA GLN A 76 -17.04 -1.32 28.97
C GLN A 76 -16.41 -0.62 30.19
N ARG A 77 -15.07 -0.66 30.32
CA ARG A 77 -14.34 0.03 31.38
C ARG A 77 -14.41 1.56 31.27
N LYS A 78 -14.75 2.12 30.11
CA LYS A 78 -14.95 3.57 29.93
C LYS A 78 -16.36 4.02 30.30
N GLY A 79 -17.30 3.10 30.49
CA GLY A 79 -18.69 3.41 30.80
C GLY A 79 -19.50 3.80 29.56
N LYS A 80 -20.63 4.49 29.78
CA LYS A 80 -21.53 4.91 28.70
C LYS A 80 -20.88 6.02 27.88
N LEU A 81 -20.55 5.74 26.63
CA LEU A 81 -20.03 6.69 25.66
C LEU A 81 -21.06 6.91 24.55
N SER A 82 -21.08 8.10 23.96
CA SER A 82 -21.78 8.32 22.70
C SER A 82 -21.05 7.59 21.56
N GLN A 83 -21.72 7.34 20.43
CA GLN A 83 -21.04 6.76 19.26
C GLN A 83 -19.92 7.65 18.74
N ALA A 84 -20.09 8.98 18.77
CA ALA A 84 -19.07 9.93 18.34
C ALA A 84 -17.83 9.90 19.26
N ASP A 85 -18.02 9.81 20.57
CA ASP A 85 -16.92 9.67 21.53
C ASP A 85 -16.21 8.32 21.38
N THR A 86 -16.97 7.26 21.08
CA THR A 86 -16.44 5.92 20.81
C THR A 86 -15.57 5.94 19.56
N ASP A 87 -16.09 6.45 18.44
CA ASP A 87 -15.36 6.60 17.18
C ASP A 87 -14.06 7.42 17.35
N LEU A 88 -14.12 8.54 18.06
CA LEU A 88 -12.96 9.39 18.32
C LEU A 88 -11.88 8.65 19.13
N ARG A 89 -12.29 7.92 20.18
CA ARG A 89 -11.35 7.16 21.03
C ARG A 89 -10.71 6.01 20.27
N LEU A 90 -11.50 5.23 19.54
CA LEU A 90 -11.00 4.10 18.77
C LEU A 90 -10.07 4.57 17.65
N ARG A 91 -10.35 5.72 17.02
CA ARG A 91 -9.43 6.36 16.07
C ARG A 91 -8.06 6.64 16.71
N ILE A 92 -8.03 7.27 17.88
CA ILE A 92 -6.79 7.58 18.59
C ILE A 92 -6.01 6.30 18.93
N LEU A 93 -6.70 5.22 19.31
CA LEU A 93 -6.06 3.92 19.52
C LEU A 93 -5.45 3.38 18.23
N VAL A 94 -6.19 3.39 17.12
CA VAL A 94 -5.69 2.90 15.82
C VAL A 94 -4.46 3.70 15.36
N GLU A 95 -4.48 5.02 15.52
CA GLU A 95 -3.36 5.90 15.13
C GLU A 95 -2.11 5.69 16.02
N GLY A 96 -2.30 5.24 17.26
CA GLY A 96 -1.21 4.96 18.20
C GLY A 96 -0.64 3.54 18.13
N HIS A 97 -1.13 2.69 17.23
CA HIS A 97 -0.70 1.29 17.12
C HIS A 97 0.08 1.03 15.82
N GLU A 98 1.32 0.54 15.94
CA GLU A 98 2.22 0.30 14.80
C GLU A 98 1.63 -0.73 13.80
N PRO A 99 1.16 -1.93 14.22
CA PRO A 99 0.41 -2.82 13.33
C PRO A 99 -1.02 -2.32 13.10
N ARG A 100 -1.17 -1.27 12.29
CA ARG A 100 -2.47 -0.61 12.06
C ARG A 100 -3.57 -1.59 11.65
N SER A 101 -3.24 -2.60 10.85
CA SER A 101 -4.17 -3.64 10.41
C SER A 101 -4.76 -4.48 11.55
N ILE A 102 -3.97 -4.76 12.59
CA ILE A 102 -4.40 -5.48 13.80
C ILE A 102 -5.33 -4.61 14.63
N ALA A 103 -4.97 -3.33 14.81
CA ALA A 103 -5.85 -2.38 15.50
C ALA A 103 -7.20 -2.24 14.78
N ILE A 104 -7.19 -2.09 13.44
CA ILE A 104 -8.43 -2.05 12.63
C ILE A 104 -9.25 -3.32 12.82
N ALA A 105 -8.62 -4.50 12.81
CA ALA A 105 -9.33 -5.77 13.02
C ALA A 105 -10.03 -5.81 14.40
N ALA A 106 -9.36 -5.28 15.43
CA ALA A 106 -9.88 -5.24 16.79
C ALA A 106 -11.05 -4.25 16.97
N VAL A 107 -11.07 -3.12 16.24
CA VAL A 107 -12.05 -2.04 16.49
C VAL A 107 -13.18 -1.96 15.46
N SER A 108 -13.01 -2.60 14.29
CA SER A 108 -13.87 -2.39 13.13
C SER A 108 -15.36 -2.61 13.39
N HIS A 109 -15.73 -3.59 14.21
CA HIS A 109 -17.13 -3.93 14.51
C HIS A 109 -17.88 -2.87 15.32
N VAL A 110 -17.18 -1.99 16.04
CA VAL A 110 -17.80 -0.94 16.87
C VAL A 110 -17.81 0.42 16.17
N MET A 111 -16.82 0.67 15.30
CA MET A 111 -16.70 1.96 14.63
C MET A 111 -17.81 2.16 13.60
N THR A 112 -18.26 3.41 13.42
CA THR A 112 -19.16 3.70 12.29
C THR A 112 -18.46 3.52 10.95
N ALA A 113 -19.21 3.15 9.92
CA ALA A 113 -18.68 2.96 8.57
C ALA A 113 -17.98 4.22 8.02
N LYS A 114 -18.53 5.41 8.32
CA LYS A 114 -17.95 6.70 7.91
C LYS A 114 -16.57 6.93 8.55
N THR A 115 -16.45 6.75 9.86
CA THR A 115 -15.21 6.97 10.60
C THR A 115 -14.14 5.96 10.19
N LEU A 116 -14.52 4.69 10.00
CA LEU A 116 -13.63 3.64 9.54
C LEU A 116 -13.15 3.88 8.11
N ARG A 117 -14.05 4.25 7.18
CA ARG A 117 -13.68 4.58 5.79
C ARG A 117 -12.69 5.75 5.73
N SER A 118 -12.88 6.78 6.56
CA SER A 118 -11.94 7.91 6.66
C SER A 118 -10.54 7.48 7.14
N LEU A 119 -10.43 6.47 8.01
CA LEU A 119 -9.12 5.93 8.44
C LEU A 119 -8.43 5.12 7.34
N LEU A 120 -9.21 4.54 6.43
CA LEU A 120 -8.75 3.66 5.36
C LEU A 120 -8.44 4.40 4.05
N SER A 121 -8.44 5.74 4.06
CA SER A 121 -8.06 6.52 2.87
C SER A 121 -6.66 6.14 2.40
N SER A 122 -6.54 5.76 1.14
CA SER A 122 -5.27 5.29 0.56
C SER A 122 -4.18 6.37 0.57
N GLU A 123 -4.57 7.64 0.40
CA GLU A 123 -3.65 8.79 0.40
C GLU A 123 -2.94 8.98 1.74
N LEU A 124 -3.60 8.64 2.84
CA LEU A 124 -3.05 8.73 4.19
C LEU A 124 -2.23 7.50 4.59
N ASN A 125 -2.42 6.37 3.91
CA ASN A 125 -1.86 5.08 4.30
C ASN A 125 -0.73 4.59 3.38
N VAL A 126 -0.62 5.10 2.14
CA VAL A 126 0.36 4.62 1.16
C VAL A 126 1.28 5.75 0.72
N ALA A 127 2.54 5.70 1.16
CA ALA A 127 3.54 6.73 0.85
C ALA A 127 3.75 6.89 -0.65
N GLN A 128 3.86 8.13 -1.12
CA GLN A 128 4.13 8.48 -2.52
C GLN A 128 5.43 7.87 -3.03
N VAL A 129 5.44 7.46 -4.32
CA VAL A 129 6.57 6.87 -5.08
C VAL A 129 7.07 5.51 -4.57
N SER A 130 7.30 5.37 -3.26
CA SER A 130 7.84 4.17 -2.61
C SER A 130 6.81 3.08 -2.34
N TYR A 131 5.51 3.42 -2.30
CA TYR A 131 4.41 2.52 -1.95
C TYR A 131 4.55 1.88 -0.57
N TRP A 132 5.36 2.48 0.31
CA TRP A 132 5.45 2.06 1.70
C TRP A 132 4.08 2.12 2.36
N GLY A 133 3.68 1.05 3.04
CA GLY A 133 2.37 0.91 3.68
C GLY A 133 1.27 0.33 2.79
N LEU A 134 1.55 0.01 1.52
CA LEU A 134 0.57 -0.64 0.63
C LEU A 134 0.09 -1.99 1.18
N ASP A 135 1.02 -2.83 1.65
CA ASP A 135 0.72 -4.11 2.29
C ASP A 135 -0.20 -3.93 3.51
N THR A 136 0.15 -2.98 4.39
CA THR A 136 -0.60 -2.69 5.60
C THR A 136 -1.98 -2.15 5.27
N TRP A 137 -2.08 -1.27 4.27
CA TRP A 137 -3.36 -0.73 3.80
C TRP A 137 -4.29 -1.84 3.26
N LEU A 138 -3.76 -2.77 2.44
CA LEU A 138 -4.54 -3.91 1.94
C LEU A 138 -5.01 -4.82 3.10
N GLN A 139 -4.14 -5.08 4.08
CA GLN A 139 -4.52 -5.82 5.30
C GLN A 139 -5.61 -5.08 6.11
N CYS A 140 -5.54 -3.75 6.19
CA CYS A 140 -6.58 -2.94 6.85
C CYS A 140 -7.93 -3.06 6.14
N LEU A 141 -7.98 -3.12 4.80
CA LEU A 141 -9.23 -3.34 4.06
C LEU A 141 -9.84 -4.71 4.37
N ILE A 142 -9.01 -5.76 4.40
CA ILE A 142 -9.44 -7.13 4.75
C ILE A 142 -9.99 -7.15 6.18
N ALA A 143 -9.29 -6.52 7.11
CA ALA A 143 -9.71 -6.42 8.50
C ALA A 143 -11.04 -5.65 8.66
N ALA A 144 -11.17 -4.52 7.99
CA ALA A 144 -12.35 -3.67 8.06
C ALA A 144 -13.60 -4.34 7.48
N ASN A 145 -13.47 -5.07 6.36
CA ASN A 145 -14.57 -5.83 5.78
C ASN A 145 -15.11 -6.91 6.75
N HIS A 146 -14.22 -7.61 7.46
CA HIS A 146 -14.63 -8.63 8.41
C HIS A 146 -15.50 -8.08 9.57
N GLY A 147 -15.12 -6.95 10.16
CA GLY A 147 -15.88 -6.37 11.28
C GLY A 147 -16.99 -5.41 10.85
N ASN A 148 -16.88 -4.79 9.68
CA ASN A 148 -17.79 -3.75 9.21
C ASN A 148 -17.91 -3.73 7.68
N PRO A 149 -18.71 -4.65 7.11
CA PRO A 149 -18.92 -4.75 5.66
C PRO A 149 -19.64 -3.54 5.05
N ALA A 150 -20.32 -2.74 5.88
CA ALA A 150 -20.88 -1.45 5.45
C ALA A 150 -19.78 -0.41 5.17
N SER A 151 -18.63 -0.54 5.83
CA SER A 151 -17.46 0.30 5.59
C SER A 151 -16.65 -0.15 4.40
N VAL A 152 -16.39 -1.45 4.21
CA VAL A 152 -15.58 -2.03 3.13
C VAL A 152 -16.28 -3.27 2.59
N THR A 153 -16.56 -3.28 1.30
CA THR A 153 -17.33 -4.36 0.66
C THR A 153 -16.52 -5.65 0.50
N ASP A 154 -17.20 -6.79 0.35
CA ASP A 154 -16.54 -8.08 0.09
C ASP A 154 -15.72 -8.06 -1.19
N PHE A 155 -16.18 -7.27 -2.16
CA PHE A 155 -15.50 -7.07 -3.44
C PHE A 155 -14.16 -6.33 -3.25
N GLU A 156 -14.14 -5.24 -2.48
CA GLU A 156 -12.90 -4.53 -2.11
C GLU A 156 -11.93 -5.42 -1.33
N ALA A 157 -12.45 -6.20 -0.37
CA ALA A 157 -11.62 -7.10 0.41
C ALA A 157 -11.05 -8.26 -0.42
N SER A 158 -11.82 -8.77 -1.40
CA SER A 158 -11.35 -9.78 -2.35
C SER A 158 -10.21 -9.22 -3.22
N TRP A 159 -10.37 -8.01 -3.74
CA TRP A 159 -9.30 -7.28 -4.45
C TRP A 159 -8.07 -7.08 -3.58
N ALA A 160 -8.25 -6.68 -2.32
CA ALA A 160 -7.15 -6.51 -1.39
C ALA A 160 -6.34 -7.81 -1.22
N ARG A 161 -7.02 -8.96 -1.07
CA ARG A 161 -6.37 -10.29 -0.99
C ARG A 161 -5.61 -10.64 -2.27
N MET A 162 -6.19 -10.39 -3.44
CA MET A 162 -5.54 -10.68 -4.73
C MET A 162 -4.32 -9.80 -4.99
N LEU A 163 -4.30 -8.58 -4.45
CA LEU A 163 -3.21 -7.61 -4.63
C LEU A 163 -2.09 -7.73 -3.60
N LEU A 164 -2.32 -8.37 -2.44
CA LEU A 164 -1.30 -8.54 -1.40
C LEU A 164 0.03 -9.12 -1.92
N PRO A 165 0.07 -10.14 -2.79
CA PRO A 165 1.33 -10.66 -3.34
C PRO A 165 2.13 -9.65 -4.17
N TYR A 166 1.48 -8.57 -4.64
CA TYR A 166 2.10 -7.49 -5.42
C TYR A 166 2.46 -6.28 -4.57
N ALA A 167 2.08 -6.28 -3.29
CA ALA A 167 2.41 -5.23 -2.35
C ALA A 167 3.91 -5.29 -2.03
N SER A 168 4.64 -4.35 -2.62
CA SER A 168 6.09 -4.21 -2.47
C SER A 168 6.42 -2.74 -2.24
N HIS A 169 7.66 -2.49 -1.82
CA HIS A 169 8.14 -1.13 -1.59
C HIS A 169 9.43 -0.86 -2.37
N GLY A 170 9.63 0.40 -2.76
CA GLY A 170 10.83 0.86 -3.45
C GLY A 170 10.61 1.15 -4.93
N ALA A 171 11.70 1.15 -5.70
CA ALA A 171 11.69 1.70 -7.07
C ALA A 171 10.78 0.93 -8.03
N SER A 172 10.60 -0.38 -7.88
CA SER A 172 9.77 -1.23 -8.74
C SER A 172 8.31 -1.36 -8.28
N ALA A 173 7.94 -0.76 -7.14
CA ALA A 173 6.65 -1.03 -6.51
C ALA A 173 5.45 -0.59 -7.36
N ALA A 174 5.56 0.56 -8.04
CA ALA A 174 4.52 1.03 -8.94
C ALA A 174 4.22 0.03 -10.06
N GLY A 175 5.27 -0.50 -10.72
CA GLY A 175 5.13 -1.49 -11.79
C GLY A 175 4.50 -2.80 -11.30
N LEU A 176 4.95 -3.31 -10.15
CA LEU A 176 4.38 -4.51 -9.53
C LEU A 176 2.91 -4.33 -9.14
N TYR A 177 2.54 -3.17 -8.61
CA TYR A 177 1.16 -2.85 -8.28
C TYR A 177 0.26 -2.82 -9.52
N ILE A 178 0.69 -2.16 -10.61
CA ILE A 178 -0.07 -2.15 -11.88
C ILE A 178 -0.22 -3.57 -12.43
N GLN A 179 0.85 -4.37 -12.40
CA GLN A 179 0.81 -5.78 -12.81
C GLN A 179 -0.21 -6.58 -11.99
N GLY A 180 -0.25 -6.35 -10.68
CA GLY A 180 -1.24 -6.96 -9.79
C GLY A 180 -2.67 -6.57 -10.12
N ILE A 181 -2.93 -5.29 -10.41
CA ILE A 181 -4.25 -4.81 -10.83
C ILE A 181 -4.67 -5.49 -12.13
N TYR A 182 -3.77 -5.57 -13.11
CA TYR A 182 -4.03 -6.27 -14.37
C TYR A 182 -4.37 -7.75 -14.15
N ALA A 183 -3.58 -8.46 -13.36
CA ALA A 183 -3.84 -9.86 -13.02
C ALA A 183 -5.19 -10.03 -12.31
N THR A 184 -5.53 -9.13 -11.40
CA THR A 184 -6.77 -9.13 -10.63
C THR A 184 -7.99 -8.88 -11.52
N MET A 185 -7.92 -7.93 -12.45
CA MET A 185 -9.00 -7.66 -13.42
C MET A 185 -9.26 -8.86 -14.32
N ARG A 186 -8.20 -9.59 -14.72
CA ARG A 186 -8.35 -10.82 -15.51
C ARG A 186 -9.08 -11.93 -14.78
N GLN A 187 -8.93 -12.01 -13.45
CA GLN A 187 -9.56 -13.04 -12.63
C GLN A 187 -10.99 -12.67 -12.23
N SER A 188 -11.27 -11.39 -12.01
CA SER A 188 -12.54 -10.90 -11.45
C SER A 188 -13.60 -10.51 -12.48
N ASN A 189 -13.32 -10.58 -13.79
CA ASN A 189 -14.21 -10.12 -14.87
C ASN A 189 -14.68 -8.65 -14.72
N VAL A 190 -13.92 -7.84 -13.99
CA VAL A 190 -14.26 -6.45 -13.70
C VAL A 190 -13.75 -5.56 -14.83
N SER A 191 -14.67 -4.81 -15.44
CA SER A 191 -14.40 -3.96 -16.59
C SER A 191 -13.93 -2.54 -16.25
N ASN A 192 -14.24 -2.04 -15.04
CA ASN A 192 -13.89 -0.69 -14.58
C ASN A 192 -13.62 -0.65 -13.07
N LEU A 193 -13.01 0.44 -12.61
CA LEU A 193 -12.68 0.66 -11.20
C LEU A 193 -13.65 1.64 -10.51
N ASP A 194 -14.80 1.91 -11.12
CA ASP A 194 -15.75 2.90 -10.60
C ASP A 194 -16.32 2.48 -9.24
N SER A 195 -16.43 1.16 -8.99
CA SER A 195 -16.80 0.57 -7.70
C SER A 195 -15.65 0.48 -6.70
N LEU A 196 -14.42 0.86 -7.08
CA LEU A 196 -13.19 0.74 -6.30
C LEU A 196 -12.41 2.07 -6.30
N PRO A 197 -13.00 3.16 -5.79
CA PRO A 197 -12.44 4.52 -5.95
C PRO A 197 -11.03 4.67 -5.40
N GLU A 198 -10.74 4.09 -4.23
CA GLU A 198 -9.41 4.16 -3.59
C GLU A 198 -8.34 3.42 -4.41
N PHE A 199 -8.69 2.25 -4.98
CA PHE A 199 -7.80 1.54 -5.90
C PHE A 199 -7.57 2.35 -7.18
N GLY A 200 -8.61 3.05 -7.68
CA GLY A 200 -8.49 3.95 -8.81
C GLY A 200 -7.55 5.12 -8.56
N VAL A 201 -7.57 5.72 -7.36
CA VAL A 201 -6.62 6.78 -6.95
C VAL A 201 -5.19 6.25 -6.98
N LEU A 202 -4.93 5.11 -6.32
CA LEU A 202 -3.60 4.49 -6.29
C LEU A 202 -3.12 4.08 -7.69
N LEU A 203 -4.02 3.56 -8.52
CA LEU A 203 -3.66 3.13 -9.88
C LEU A 203 -3.22 4.31 -10.75
N ARG A 204 -3.94 5.43 -10.72
CA ARG A 204 -3.54 6.64 -11.45
C ARG A 204 -2.16 7.11 -11.03
N ARG A 205 -1.90 7.10 -9.72
CA ARG A 205 -0.58 7.44 -9.18
C ARG A 205 0.49 6.46 -9.65
N ALA A 206 0.20 5.16 -9.63
CA ALA A 206 1.12 4.12 -10.07
C ALA A 206 1.50 4.26 -11.54
N PHE A 207 0.55 4.57 -12.42
CA PHE A 207 0.87 4.84 -13.82
C PHE A 207 1.83 6.02 -13.99
N THR A 208 1.59 7.12 -13.29
CA THR A 208 2.49 8.29 -13.32
C THR A 208 3.89 7.93 -12.82
N ASP A 209 3.98 7.27 -11.66
CA ASP A 209 5.25 6.87 -11.05
C ASP A 209 6.02 5.88 -11.95
N TYR A 210 5.32 4.91 -12.53
CA TYR A 210 5.90 3.90 -13.42
C TYR A 210 6.37 4.51 -14.75
N ALA A 211 5.59 5.44 -15.34
CA ALA A 211 6.02 6.16 -16.54
C ALA A 211 7.31 6.97 -16.28
N ALA A 212 7.37 7.68 -15.14
CA ALA A 212 8.58 8.40 -14.73
C ALA A 212 9.77 7.47 -14.48
N GLN A 213 9.53 6.27 -13.92
CA GLN A 213 10.57 5.26 -13.74
C GLN A 213 11.15 4.81 -15.08
N LEU A 214 10.31 4.47 -16.06
CA LEU A 214 10.75 4.04 -17.39
C LEU A 214 11.51 5.14 -18.14
N GLU A 215 11.04 6.38 -18.02
CA GLU A 215 11.74 7.54 -18.57
C GLU A 215 13.10 7.75 -17.89
N GLY A 216 13.18 7.56 -16.58
CA GLY A 216 14.43 7.57 -15.83
C GLY A 216 15.43 6.54 -16.34
N PHE A 217 14.97 5.31 -16.62
CA PHE A 217 15.83 4.29 -17.23
C PHE A 217 16.30 4.70 -18.63
N ARG A 218 15.41 5.28 -19.44
CA ARG A 218 15.72 5.76 -20.79
C ARG A 218 16.83 6.82 -20.78
N VAL A 219 16.69 7.84 -19.93
CA VAL A 219 17.65 8.96 -19.81
C VAL A 219 19.00 8.49 -19.27
N ARG A 220 19.03 7.55 -18.33
CA ARG A 220 20.27 6.98 -17.78
C ARG A 220 20.88 5.87 -18.65
N TYR A 221 20.27 5.55 -19.79
CA TYR A 221 20.67 4.44 -20.66
C TYR A 221 20.67 3.08 -19.95
N GLU A 222 19.83 2.90 -18.93
CA GLU A 222 19.65 1.67 -18.14
C GLU A 222 18.72 0.69 -18.85
N TRP A 223 19.01 0.38 -20.12
CA TRP A 223 18.12 -0.39 -21.00
C TRP A 223 17.82 -1.81 -20.51
N LYS A 224 18.74 -2.43 -19.77
CA LYS A 224 18.50 -3.75 -19.16
C LYS A 224 17.39 -3.67 -18.11
N ALA A 225 17.46 -2.68 -17.20
CA ALA A 225 16.45 -2.47 -16.17
C ALA A 225 15.10 -2.05 -16.78
N ALA A 226 15.11 -1.18 -17.80
CA ALA A 226 13.89 -0.85 -18.55
C ALA A 226 13.23 -2.09 -19.15
N ARG A 227 14.03 -3.00 -19.73
CA ARG A 227 13.50 -4.23 -20.34
C ARG A 227 12.92 -5.18 -19.29
N GLU A 228 13.62 -5.37 -18.18
CA GLU A 228 13.10 -6.18 -17.07
C GLU A 228 11.77 -5.61 -16.55
N ALA A 229 11.72 -4.30 -16.31
CA ALA A 229 10.53 -3.61 -15.80
C ALA A 229 9.33 -3.64 -16.75
N THR A 230 9.54 -3.74 -18.07
CA THR A 230 8.48 -3.72 -19.11
C THR A 230 8.12 -5.08 -19.67
N SER A 231 8.85 -6.14 -19.31
CA SER A 231 8.68 -7.48 -19.88
C SER A 231 7.24 -8.02 -19.79
N TRP A 232 6.56 -7.81 -18.66
CA TRP A 232 5.18 -8.24 -18.44
C TRP A 232 4.14 -7.51 -19.32
N LEU A 233 4.49 -6.35 -19.92
CA LEU A 233 3.60 -5.65 -20.85
C LEU A 233 3.40 -6.42 -22.18
N GLU A 234 4.28 -7.36 -22.50
CA GLU A 234 4.11 -8.24 -23.66
C GLU A 234 2.88 -9.14 -23.50
N ASP A 235 2.67 -9.68 -22.30
CA ASP A 235 1.51 -10.52 -21.99
C ASP A 235 0.19 -9.74 -22.12
N LEU A 236 0.22 -8.45 -21.75
CA LEU A 236 -0.89 -7.52 -21.94
C LEU A 236 -1.21 -7.37 -23.43
N LYS A 237 -0.20 -7.14 -24.28
CA LYS A 237 -0.37 -6.98 -25.73
C LYS A 237 -0.94 -8.24 -26.39
N ILE A 238 -0.45 -9.42 -26.01
CA ILE A 238 -0.95 -10.69 -26.55
C ILE A 238 -2.41 -10.89 -26.20
N THR A 239 -2.76 -10.64 -24.94
CA THR A 239 -4.14 -10.78 -24.45
C THR A 239 -5.10 -9.80 -25.15
N ALA A 240 -4.64 -8.56 -25.39
CA ALA A 240 -5.40 -7.54 -26.09
C ALA A 240 -5.81 -7.98 -27.50
N ALA A 241 -4.86 -8.58 -28.24
CA ALA A 241 -5.09 -9.05 -29.61
C ALA A 241 -6.14 -10.18 -29.65
N MET A 242 -6.16 -11.05 -28.64
CA MET A 242 -7.13 -12.15 -28.56
C MET A 242 -8.55 -11.68 -28.19
N LYS A 243 -8.67 -10.63 -27.37
CA LYS A 243 -9.96 -10.15 -26.84
C LYS A 243 -10.69 -9.12 -27.73
N GLN A 244 -10.02 -8.56 -28.74
CA GLN A 244 -10.65 -7.61 -29.68
C GLN A 244 -11.91 -8.16 -30.38
N SER A 245 -12.07 -9.47 -30.46
CA SER A 245 -13.26 -10.12 -31.02
C SER A 245 -14.49 -10.13 -30.09
N ALA A 246 -14.33 -9.88 -28.79
CA ALA A 246 -15.36 -10.16 -27.78
C ALA A 246 -16.02 -8.92 -27.15
N GLY A 247 -15.64 -7.69 -27.53
CA GLY A 247 -16.28 -6.46 -27.02
C GLY A 247 -16.11 -6.18 -25.52
N VAL A 248 -15.31 -6.97 -24.81
CA VAL A 248 -15.07 -6.81 -23.37
C VAL A 248 -14.12 -5.64 -23.13
N THR A 249 -14.59 -4.63 -22.40
CA THR A 249 -13.79 -3.49 -21.90
C THR A 249 -12.59 -4.03 -21.13
N SER A 250 -11.41 -3.92 -21.73
CA SER A 250 -10.21 -4.63 -21.29
C SER A 250 -9.30 -3.67 -20.52
N ALA A 251 -8.50 -4.19 -19.58
CA ALA A 251 -7.57 -3.42 -18.73
C ALA A 251 -6.68 -2.45 -19.55
N GLU A 252 -6.41 -2.78 -20.80
CA GLU A 252 -5.79 -2.00 -21.86
C GLU A 252 -6.36 -0.59 -21.99
N ARG A 253 -7.68 -0.38 -21.76
CA ARG A 253 -8.28 0.95 -21.74
C ARG A 253 -7.74 1.83 -20.60
N LEU A 254 -7.43 1.23 -19.45
CA LEU A 254 -6.78 1.95 -18.35
C LEU A 254 -5.35 2.33 -18.72
N PHE A 255 -4.63 1.44 -19.40
CA PHE A 255 -3.29 1.76 -19.93
C PHE A 255 -3.36 2.83 -21.02
N ASP A 256 -4.35 2.80 -21.90
CA ASP A 256 -4.57 3.82 -22.92
C ASP A 256 -4.88 5.18 -22.32
N ALA A 257 -5.65 5.21 -21.23
CA ALA A 257 -6.02 6.43 -20.54
C ALA A 257 -4.85 7.02 -19.73
N PHE A 258 -4.11 6.20 -18.99
CA PHE A 258 -3.13 6.68 -18.01
C PHE A 258 -1.66 6.53 -18.43
N PHE A 259 -1.36 5.67 -19.41
CA PHE A 259 0.00 5.47 -19.91
C PHE A 259 0.04 5.18 -21.43
N PRO A 260 -0.34 6.13 -22.30
CA PRO A 260 -0.60 5.87 -23.73
C PRO A 260 0.57 5.25 -24.51
N VAL A 261 1.81 5.48 -24.08
CA VAL A 261 3.02 4.94 -24.70
C VAL A 261 3.32 3.48 -24.32
N TRP A 262 2.49 2.84 -23.51
CA TRP A 262 2.68 1.46 -23.06
C TRP A 262 2.86 0.46 -24.20
N ARG A 263 2.17 0.65 -25.34
CA ARG A 263 2.28 -0.24 -26.51
C ARG A 263 3.66 -0.20 -27.15
N ILE A 264 4.34 0.95 -27.09
CA ILE A 264 5.71 1.10 -27.60
C ILE A 264 6.64 0.25 -26.73
N TRP A 265 6.54 0.40 -25.40
CA TRP A 265 7.28 -0.41 -24.44
C TRP A 265 6.98 -1.90 -24.54
N ALA A 266 5.72 -2.28 -24.71
CA ALA A 266 5.29 -3.67 -24.91
C ALA A 266 5.79 -4.27 -26.23
N SER A 267 6.05 -3.44 -27.25
CA SER A 267 6.56 -3.89 -28.55
C SER A 267 8.09 -3.85 -28.63
N TRP A 268 8.74 -3.28 -27.62
CA TRP A 268 10.17 -3.09 -27.61
C TRP A 268 10.90 -4.39 -27.25
N LYS A 269 11.55 -4.98 -28.25
CA LYS A 269 12.31 -6.23 -28.16
C LYS A 269 13.80 -5.98 -28.43
N PRO A 270 14.53 -5.36 -27.49
CA PRO A 270 15.96 -5.12 -27.69
C PRO A 270 16.74 -6.45 -27.66
N ASP A 271 17.86 -6.51 -28.38
CA ASP A 271 18.81 -7.62 -28.24
C ASP A 271 19.48 -7.55 -26.86
N VAL A 272 19.00 -8.38 -25.93
CA VAL A 272 19.48 -8.45 -24.55
C VAL A 272 20.96 -8.84 -24.48
N LYS A 273 21.43 -9.71 -25.39
CA LYS A 273 22.86 -10.09 -25.44
C LYS A 273 23.71 -8.89 -25.85
N ARG A 274 23.24 -8.08 -26.80
CA ARG A 274 23.90 -6.83 -27.17
C ARG A 274 23.88 -5.80 -26.05
N LEU A 275 22.76 -5.64 -25.33
CA LEU A 275 22.68 -4.73 -24.19
C LEU A 275 23.63 -5.13 -23.05
N ALA A 276 23.72 -6.42 -22.73
CA ALA A 276 24.70 -6.95 -21.78
C ALA A 276 26.14 -6.67 -22.24
N ARG A 277 26.40 -6.89 -23.54
CA ARG A 277 27.56 -6.42 -24.33
C ARG A 277 28.05 -5.04 -23.88
N LEU A 278 27.17 -4.08 -24.10
CA LEU A 278 27.44 -2.64 -23.96
C LEU A 278 27.50 -2.16 -22.51
N ALA A 279 26.83 -2.85 -21.59
CA ALA A 279 26.89 -2.54 -20.17
C ALA A 279 28.28 -2.83 -19.57
N ILE A 280 28.90 -3.95 -19.96
CA ILE A 280 30.24 -4.33 -19.49
C ILE A 280 31.28 -3.32 -19.94
N SER A 281 31.22 -2.85 -21.19
CA SER A 281 32.19 -1.90 -21.74
C SER A 281 32.16 -0.52 -21.07
N LYS A 282 31.03 -0.10 -20.49
CA LYS A 282 30.93 1.19 -19.77
C LYS A 282 31.53 1.13 -18.36
N GLY A 283 31.59 -0.05 -17.74
CA GLY A 283 32.19 -0.23 -16.41
C GLY A 283 33.72 -0.27 -16.40
N GLN A 284 34.37 -0.35 -17.56
CA GLN A 284 35.84 -0.39 -17.68
C GLN A 284 36.49 0.96 -17.99
N ILE A 285 35.71 2.04 -18.07
CA ILE A 285 36.18 3.40 -18.42
C ILE A 285 36.07 4.35 -17.19
N GLN A 286 35.91 3.79 -15.99
CA GLN A 286 36.00 4.52 -14.71
C GLN A 286 37.24 4.07 -13.96
#